data_AF-A0A183FUK9-F1
#
_entry.id   AF-A0A183FUK9-F1
#
_cell.length_a   1.000
_cell.length_b   1.000
_cell.length_c   1.000
_cell.angle_alpha   90.00
_cell.angle_beta   90.00
_cell.angle_gamma   90.00
#
_symmetry.space_group_name_H-M   'P 1'
#
loop_
_entity.id
_entity.type
_entity.pdbx_description
1 polymer ?
#
loop_
_entity_poly.entity_id
_entity_poly.type
_entity_poly.pdbx_seq_one_letter_code
_entity_poly.pdbx_strand_id
1 'polypeptide(L)'
;LVFDSCTFSVSESQLIRGMSPSFKTLSTIEISDNLQITDKLARSVARCCPNLENFCVSGCPLVSALSALVLMEAAFCRTRQMLTMHMERTAFDVDQLNRFIHSPLFSFRDQWRLTPTAISLGYEKSAILAEHVNAICILIYI
;
A
#
# COMPACT_ATOMS: atom_id res chain seq x y z
N LEU A 1 -11.57 -5.34 -6.06
CA LEU A 1 -11.64 -6.70 -5.48
C LEU A 1 -11.67 -6.54 -3.97
N VAL A 2 -12.64 -7.15 -3.30
CA VAL A 2 -12.80 -7.05 -1.84
C VAL A 2 -12.79 -8.46 -1.24
N PHE A 3 -11.95 -8.68 -0.24
CA PHE A 3 -11.79 -9.93 0.48
C PHE A 3 -11.82 -9.65 1.98
N ASP A 4 -12.98 -9.80 2.60
CA ASP A 4 -13.15 -9.56 4.04
C ASP A 4 -13.16 -10.88 4.81
N SER A 5 -12.35 -10.98 5.87
CA SER A 5 -12.30 -12.12 6.79
C SER A 5 -12.11 -13.48 6.09
N CYS A 6 -11.47 -13.46 4.92
CA CYS A 6 -11.29 -14.64 4.09
C CYS A 6 -10.14 -15.49 4.62
N THR A 7 -10.38 -16.75 4.99
CA THR A 7 -9.30 -17.73 5.14
C THR A 7 -9.01 -18.35 3.79
N PHE A 8 -7.93 -17.92 3.14
CA PHE A 8 -7.53 -18.53 1.88
C PHE A 8 -7.01 -19.96 2.16
N SER A 9 -7.68 -20.96 1.60
CA SER A 9 -7.14 -22.33 1.56
C SER A 9 -5.94 -22.47 0.61
N VAL A 10 -5.70 -21.41 -0.18
CA VAL A 10 -4.64 -21.29 -1.16
C VAL A 10 -3.57 -20.32 -0.65
N SER A 11 -2.33 -20.53 -1.07
CA SER A 11 -1.24 -19.62 -0.74
C SER A 11 -1.47 -18.21 -1.32
N GLU A 12 -0.87 -17.19 -0.71
CA GLU A 12 -0.85 -15.82 -1.23
C GLU A 12 -0.38 -15.76 -2.71
N SER A 13 0.59 -16.60 -3.08
CA SER A 13 1.06 -16.71 -4.47
C SER A 13 -0.03 -17.16 -5.44
N GLN A 14 -0.86 -18.12 -5.03
CA GLN A 14 -1.97 -18.61 -5.83
C GLN A 14 -3.08 -17.57 -5.92
N LEU A 15 -3.38 -16.88 -4.83
CA LEU A 15 -4.30 -15.74 -4.82
C LEU A 15 -3.86 -14.68 -5.85
N ILE A 16 -2.59 -14.25 -5.79
CA ILE A 16 -1.99 -13.29 -6.72
C ILE A 16 -2.13 -13.77 -8.18
N ARG A 17 -1.86 -15.05 -8.45
CA ARG A 17 -2.04 -15.62 -9.79
C ARG A 17 -3.50 -15.60 -10.24
N GLY A 18 -4.42 -15.92 -9.35
CA GLY A 18 -5.87 -15.89 -9.62
C GLY A 18 -6.39 -14.51 -9.98
N MET A 19 -5.86 -13.45 -9.36
CA MET A 19 -6.25 -12.06 -9.67
C MET A 19 -5.52 -11.47 -10.89
N SER A 20 -4.48 -12.13 -11.40
CA SER A 20 -3.65 -11.61 -12.50
C SER A 20 -4.42 -11.16 -13.76
N PRO A 21 -5.51 -11.82 -14.20
CA PRO A 21 -6.29 -11.35 -15.36
C PRO A 21 -6.91 -9.96 -15.16
N SER A 22 -7.13 -9.54 -13.90
CA SER A 22 -7.75 -8.25 -13.56
C SER A 22 -6.74 -7.12 -13.37
N PHE A 23 -5.42 -7.39 -13.36
CA PHE A 23 -4.42 -6.37 -13.00
C PHE A 23 -4.47 -5.10 -13.83
N LYS A 24 -4.79 -5.19 -15.12
CA LYS A 24 -4.85 -4.00 -15.99
C LYS A 24 -6.08 -3.12 -15.74
N THR A 25 -7.13 -3.66 -15.13
CA THR A 25 -8.37 -2.93 -14.85
C THR A 25 -8.58 -2.64 -13.35
N LEU A 26 -7.75 -3.23 -12.49
CA LEU A 26 -7.88 -3.11 -11.05
C LEU A 26 -7.61 -1.68 -10.57
N SER A 27 -8.63 -1.03 -10.01
CA SER A 27 -8.51 0.27 -9.35
C SER A 27 -8.51 0.19 -7.83
N THR A 28 -9.17 -0.82 -7.27
CA THR A 28 -9.30 -1.01 -5.82
C THR A 28 -9.05 -2.46 -5.46
N ILE A 29 -8.21 -2.68 -4.46
CA ILE A 29 -8.06 -3.95 -3.75
C ILE A 29 -8.23 -3.73 -2.26
N GLU A 30 -9.00 -4.60 -1.65
CA GLU A 30 -9.26 -4.60 -0.22
C GLU A 30 -9.12 -6.03 0.30
N ILE A 31 -8.26 -6.21 1.29
CA ILE A 31 -8.14 -7.44 2.05
C ILE A 31 -8.15 -7.08 3.52
N SER A 32 -9.09 -7.67 4.26
CA SER A 32 -9.27 -7.39 5.68
C SER A 32 -9.15 -8.67 6.51
N ASP A 33 -8.52 -8.55 7.67
CA ASP A 33 -8.47 -9.59 8.71
C ASP A 33 -7.89 -10.92 8.21
N ASN A 34 -6.82 -10.86 7.42
CA ASN A 34 -6.13 -12.03 6.91
C ASN A 34 -4.72 -12.19 7.50
N LEU A 35 -4.47 -13.35 8.11
CA LEU A 35 -3.20 -13.67 8.80
C LEU A 35 -2.08 -14.17 7.88
N GLN A 36 -2.35 -14.35 6.59
CA GLN A 36 -1.43 -14.93 5.61
C GLN A 36 -0.95 -13.94 4.54
N ILE A 37 -1.61 -12.79 4.39
CA ILE A 37 -1.20 -11.74 3.46
C ILE A 37 0.05 -11.03 3.98
N THR A 38 1.02 -10.83 3.09
CA THR A 38 2.30 -10.19 3.38
C THR A 38 2.57 -9.05 2.39
N ASP A 39 3.74 -8.43 2.47
CA ASP A 39 4.19 -7.42 1.50
C ASP A 39 4.34 -7.95 0.06
N LYS A 40 4.26 -9.28 -0.15
CA LYS A 40 4.31 -9.90 -1.48
C LYS A 40 3.13 -9.48 -2.34
N LEU A 41 1.94 -9.35 -1.77
CA LEU A 41 0.77 -8.82 -2.48
C LEU A 41 1.04 -7.41 -3.01
N ALA A 42 1.50 -6.50 -2.16
CA ALA A 42 1.81 -5.12 -2.55
C ALA A 42 2.85 -5.10 -3.68
N ARG A 43 3.91 -5.92 -3.58
CA ARG A 43 4.93 -6.03 -4.63
C ARG A 43 4.38 -6.52 -5.97
N SER A 44 3.38 -7.40 -5.97
CA SER A 44 2.75 -7.84 -7.22
C SER A 44 1.82 -6.78 -7.78
N VAL A 45 1.00 -6.17 -6.92
CA VAL A 45 0.02 -5.15 -7.31
C VAL A 45 0.71 -3.91 -7.86
N ALA A 46 1.73 -3.40 -7.16
CA ALA A 46 2.51 -2.22 -7.54
C ALA A 46 3.06 -2.29 -8.97
N ARG A 47 3.56 -3.46 -9.38
CA ARG A 47 4.18 -3.65 -10.70
C ARG A 47 3.17 -3.91 -11.82
N CYS A 48 1.99 -4.41 -11.50
CA CYS A 48 1.06 -4.92 -12.50
C CYS A 48 -0.21 -4.10 -12.67
N CYS A 49 -0.56 -3.25 -11.69
CA CYS A 49 -1.83 -2.52 -11.62
C CYS A 49 -1.64 -1.00 -11.87
N PRO A 50 -1.57 -0.54 -13.13
CA PRO A 50 -1.36 0.87 -13.44
C PRO A 50 -2.53 1.77 -13.01
N ASN A 51 -3.75 1.21 -12.89
CA ASN A 51 -4.96 1.97 -12.57
C ASN A 51 -5.29 1.98 -11.07
N LEU A 52 -4.38 1.50 -10.21
CA LEU A 52 -4.63 1.38 -8.78
C LEU A 52 -4.76 2.76 -8.11
N GLU A 53 -5.88 2.93 -7.43
CA GLU A 53 -6.28 4.13 -6.69
C GLU A 53 -6.41 3.84 -5.19
N ASN A 54 -6.86 2.64 -4.82
CA ASN A 54 -7.07 2.24 -3.43
C ASN A 54 -6.45 0.87 -3.13
N PHE A 55 -5.64 0.80 -2.07
CA PHE A 55 -5.02 -0.42 -1.57
C PHE A 55 -5.29 -0.57 -0.07
N CYS A 56 -6.21 -1.44 0.30
CA CYS A 56 -6.58 -1.70 1.68
C CYS A 56 -6.12 -3.10 2.11
N VAL A 57 -5.40 -3.15 3.23
CA VAL A 57 -4.83 -4.38 3.83
C VAL A 57 -4.99 -4.37 5.35
N SER A 58 -6.16 -3.92 5.83
CA SER A 58 -6.44 -3.78 7.27
C SER A 58 -6.44 -5.13 7.99
N GLY A 59 -5.99 -5.19 9.23
CA GLY A 59 -6.00 -6.43 10.02
C GLY A 59 -5.10 -7.54 9.47
N CYS A 60 -4.13 -7.20 8.61
CA CYS A 60 -3.15 -8.13 8.07
C CYS A 60 -1.79 -7.94 8.78
N PRO A 61 -1.49 -8.69 9.85
CA PRO A 61 -0.36 -8.40 10.75
C PRO A 61 1.03 -8.63 10.14
N LEU A 62 1.13 -9.34 9.00
CA LEU A 62 2.40 -9.57 8.31
C LEU A 62 2.69 -8.54 7.22
N VAL A 63 1.80 -7.57 7.03
CA VAL A 63 2.01 -6.42 6.14
C VAL A 63 2.77 -5.35 6.89
N SER A 64 3.82 -4.80 6.29
CA SER A 64 4.74 -3.86 6.94
C SER A 64 4.93 -2.57 6.12
N ALA A 65 5.81 -1.69 6.61
CA ALA A 65 6.23 -0.49 5.87
C ALA A 65 6.79 -0.79 4.46
N LEU A 66 7.25 -2.02 4.20
CA LEU A 66 7.71 -2.43 2.87
C LEU A 66 6.60 -2.38 1.80
N SER A 67 5.34 -2.63 2.17
CA SER A 67 4.22 -2.51 1.24
C SER A 67 4.07 -1.08 0.71
N ALA A 68 4.10 -0.09 1.62
CA ALA A 68 4.10 1.32 1.25
C ALA A 68 5.32 1.68 0.41
N LEU A 69 6.52 1.26 0.83
CA LEU A 69 7.76 1.55 0.11
C LEU A 69 7.73 1.08 -1.36
N VAL A 70 7.25 -0.13 -1.62
CA VAL A 70 7.20 -0.68 -2.99
C VAL A 70 6.11 0.02 -3.83
N LEU A 71 5.00 0.43 -3.22
CA LEU A 71 3.97 1.21 -3.90
C LEU A 71 4.43 2.65 -4.20
N MET A 72 5.25 3.24 -3.33
CA MET A 72 5.95 4.51 -3.58
C MET A 72 6.93 4.36 -4.74
N GLU A 73 7.72 3.29 -4.77
CA GLU A 73 8.68 3.05 -5.86
C GLU A 73 7.99 2.87 -7.21
N ALA A 74 6.87 2.16 -7.24
CA ALA A 74 6.10 1.96 -8.46
C ALA A 74 5.14 3.10 -8.79
N ALA A 75 5.16 4.22 -8.07
CA ALA A 75 4.14 5.26 -8.22
C ALA A 75 4.13 5.89 -9.62
N PHE A 76 5.27 5.95 -10.29
CA PHE A 76 5.41 6.45 -11.66
C PHE A 76 4.89 5.49 -12.73
N CYS A 77 4.61 4.23 -12.37
CA CYS A 77 3.98 3.27 -13.26
C CYS A 77 2.44 3.36 -13.22
N ARG A 78 1.89 4.22 -12.34
CA ARG A 78 0.45 4.40 -12.20
C ARG A 78 -0.05 5.53 -13.10
N THR A 79 -1.30 5.42 -13.54
CA THR A 79 -2.00 6.45 -14.32
C THR A 79 -2.46 7.61 -13.46
N ARG A 80 -2.67 7.36 -12.16
CA ARG A 80 -3.13 8.35 -11.18
C ARG A 80 -1.99 8.80 -10.28
N GLN A 81 -1.94 10.10 -10.02
CA GLN A 81 -0.95 10.70 -9.11
C GLN A 81 -1.27 10.42 -7.64
N MET A 82 -2.53 10.14 -7.30
CA MET A 82 -2.97 9.84 -5.93
C MET A 82 -3.13 8.33 -5.72
N LEU A 83 -2.67 7.82 -4.57
CA LEU A 83 -3.03 6.49 -4.04
C LEU A 83 -3.56 6.66 -2.63
N THR A 84 -4.59 5.90 -2.29
CA THR A 84 -5.01 5.74 -0.90
C THR A 84 -4.61 4.36 -0.41
N MET A 85 -3.97 4.30 0.74
CA MET A 85 -3.57 3.08 1.42
C MET A 85 -4.24 2.99 2.79
N HIS A 86 -4.70 1.80 3.16
CA HIS A 86 -5.29 1.51 4.47
C HIS A 86 -4.50 0.36 5.10
N MET A 87 -3.81 0.66 6.20
CA MET A 87 -2.84 -0.22 6.86
C MET A 87 -3.12 -0.36 8.37
N GLU A 88 -4.37 -0.16 8.77
CA GLU A 88 -4.81 -0.28 10.15
C GLU A 88 -4.60 -1.70 10.68
N ARG A 89 -4.11 -1.85 11.91
CA ARG A 89 -3.85 -3.15 12.56
C ARG A 89 -2.91 -4.06 11.76
N THR A 90 -1.89 -3.48 11.13
CA THR A 90 -0.78 -4.19 10.45
C THR A 90 0.53 -4.02 11.23
N ALA A 91 1.64 -4.57 10.72
CA ALA A 91 2.99 -4.29 11.23
C ALA A 91 3.61 -3.02 10.57
N PHE A 92 2.79 -2.13 10.03
CA PHE A 92 3.25 -0.86 9.48
C PHE A 92 3.86 0.02 10.58
N ASP A 93 5.04 0.58 10.28
CA ASP A 93 5.78 1.46 11.17
C ASP A 93 6.31 2.66 10.37
N VAL A 94 5.91 3.86 10.79
CA VAL A 94 6.24 5.11 10.07
C VAL A 94 7.73 5.43 10.12
N ASP A 95 8.41 5.12 11.22
CA ASP A 95 9.83 5.40 11.38
C ASP A 95 10.68 4.46 10.53
N GLN A 96 10.26 3.21 10.35
CA GLN A 96 10.82 2.28 9.38
C GLN A 96 10.65 2.81 7.95
N LEU A 97 9.44 3.23 7.58
CA LEU A 97 9.20 3.82 6.25
C LEU A 97 10.09 5.03 6.02
N ASN A 98 10.18 5.93 7.01
CA ASN A 98 11.02 7.11 6.94
C ASN A 98 12.50 6.76 6.76
N ARG A 99 13.01 5.73 7.45
CA ARG A 99 14.38 5.24 7.24
C ARG A 99 14.59 4.67 5.84
N PHE A 100 13.61 3.94 5.30
CA PHE A 100 13.73 3.35 3.98
C PHE A 100 13.80 4.39 2.86
N ILE A 101 12.99 5.46 2.91
CA ILE A 101 12.99 6.49 1.86
C ILE A 101 14.27 7.34 1.84
N HIS A 102 15.04 7.35 2.93
CA HIS A 102 16.36 8.01 3.01
C HIS A 102 17.53 7.04 2.76
N SER A 103 17.24 5.75 2.54
CA SER A 103 18.24 4.71 2.28
C SER A 103 18.87 4.87 0.89
N PRO A 104 20.19 4.64 0.73
CA PRO A 104 20.83 4.59 -0.59
C PRO A 104 20.31 3.46 -1.49
N LEU A 105 19.61 2.47 -0.93
CA LEU A 105 19.02 1.37 -1.69
C LEU A 105 17.68 1.74 -2.34
N PHE A 106 17.09 2.88 -1.98
CA PHE A 106 15.81 3.32 -2.51
C PHE A 106 16.00 4.22 -3.73
N SER A 107 15.35 3.86 -4.84
CA SER A 107 15.50 4.53 -6.15
C SER A 107 15.16 6.03 -6.12
N PHE A 108 14.27 6.46 -5.22
CA PHE A 108 13.81 7.84 -5.08
C PHE A 108 14.25 8.47 -3.76
N ARG A 109 15.48 8.16 -3.34
CA ARG A 109 16.08 8.64 -2.10
C ARG A 109 15.89 10.16 -1.94
N ASP A 110 15.43 10.57 -0.76
CA ASP A 110 15.19 11.97 -0.35
C ASP A 110 14.21 12.76 -1.24
N GLN A 111 13.46 12.09 -2.13
CA GLN A 111 12.46 12.73 -3.00
C GLN A 111 11.03 12.63 -2.45
N TRP A 112 10.85 11.84 -1.39
CA TRP A 112 9.58 11.68 -0.69
C TRP A 112 9.62 12.39 0.66
N ARG A 113 8.56 13.11 0.98
CA ARG A 113 8.33 13.71 2.29
C ARG A 113 7.14 13.04 2.96
N LEU A 114 7.30 12.62 4.22
CA LEU A 114 6.22 12.07 5.03
C LEU A 114 5.69 13.16 5.96
N THR A 115 4.40 13.47 5.84
CA THR A 115 3.71 14.47 6.65
C THR A 115 2.63 13.77 7.48
N PRO A 116 2.80 13.61 8.80
CA PRO A 116 1.74 13.14 9.67
C PRO A 116 0.51 14.04 9.53
N THR A 117 -0.65 13.43 9.32
CA THR A 117 -1.92 14.14 9.09
C THR A 117 -3.02 13.46 9.87
N ALA A 118 -3.86 14.24 10.53
CA ALA A 118 -5.07 13.75 11.16
C ALA A 118 -6.26 14.08 10.24
N ILE A 119 -7.05 13.06 9.91
CA ILE A 119 -8.25 13.23 9.07
C ILE A 119 -9.47 13.19 9.98
N SER A 120 -10.17 14.31 10.08
CA SER A 120 -11.39 14.48 10.86
C SER A 120 -12.63 14.14 10.03
N LEU A 121 -13.09 12.89 10.10
CA LEU A 121 -14.34 12.41 9.48
C LEU A 121 -15.34 12.01 10.57
N GLY A 122 -15.71 12.95 11.44
CA GLY A 122 -16.55 12.68 12.62
C GLY A 122 -15.82 11.96 13.77
N TYR A 123 -14.65 11.39 13.50
CA TYR A 123 -13.63 10.97 14.46
C TYR A 123 -12.25 11.26 13.85
N GLU A 124 -11.22 11.37 14.70
CA GLU A 124 -9.85 11.62 14.26
C GLU A 124 -9.20 10.31 13.84
N LYS A 125 -8.74 10.25 12.59
CA LYS A 125 -8.03 9.09 12.05
C LYS A 125 -6.60 9.47 11.72
N SER A 126 -5.65 8.75 12.31
CA SER A 126 -4.22 8.92 12.04
C SER A 126 -3.92 8.52 10.60
N ALA A 127 -3.21 9.39 9.90
CA ALA A 127 -2.75 9.16 8.56
C ALA A 127 -1.37 9.78 8.33
N ILE A 128 -0.73 9.35 7.26
CA ILE A 128 0.52 9.93 6.77
C ILE A 128 0.30 10.27 5.31
N LEU A 129 0.57 11.52 4.96
CA LEU A 129 0.64 11.94 3.57
C LEU A 129 2.10 11.81 3.11
N ALA A 130 2.37 10.88 2.20
CA ALA A 130 3.63 10.76 1.51
C ALA A 130 3.58 11.54 0.19
N GLU A 131 4.41 12.57 0.05
CA GLU A 131 4.44 13.45 -1.11
C GLU A 131 5.77 13.34 -1.84
N HIS A 132 5.73 13.07 -3.14
CA HIS A 132 6.90 13.15 -4.01
C HIS A 132 7.09 14.57 -4.54
N VAL A 133 8.33 14.96 -4.85
CA VAL A 133 8.66 16.24 -5.52
C VAL A 133 7.93 16.48 -6.86
N ASN A 134 7.32 15.46 -7.45
CA ASN A 134 6.59 15.52 -8.73
C ASN A 134 5.06 15.56 -8.53
N ALA A 135 4.59 16.00 -7.36
CA ALA A 135 3.17 16.05 -7.00
C ALA A 135 2.42 14.69 -7.07
N ILE A 136 3.15 13.60 -6.86
CA ILE A 136 2.58 12.27 -6.64
C ILE A 136 2.37 12.11 -5.14
N CYS A 137 1.17 11.68 -4.76
CA CYS A 137 0.77 11.59 -3.36
C CYS A 137 0.30 10.17 -3.04
N ILE A 138 0.66 9.70 -1.84
CA ILE A 138 0.12 8.49 -1.25
C ILE A 138 -0.38 8.85 0.14
N LEU A 139 -1.68 8.70 0.36
CA LEU A 139 -2.30 8.90 1.67
C LEU A 139 -2.43 7.55 2.36
N ILE A 140 -1.76 7.38 3.50
CA ILE A 140 -1.70 6.12 4.24
C ILE A 140 -2.45 6.29 5.55
N TYR A 141 -3.58 5.59 5.70
CA TYR A 141 -4.30 5.49 6.96
C TYR A 141 -3.68 4.39 7.83
N ILE A 142 -3.50 4.67 9.12
CA ILE A 142 -2.83 3.80 10.10
C ILE A 142 -3.68 3.59 11.35
#